data_AF-A0A087VK12-F1
#
_entry.id   AF-A0A087VK12-F1
#
_cell.length_a   1.000
_cell.length_b   1.000
_cell.length_c   1.000
_cell.angle_alpha   90.00
_cell.angle_beta   90.00
_cell.angle_gamma   90.00
#
_symmetry.space_group_name_H-M   'P 1'
#
loop_
_entity.id
_entity.type
_entity.pdbx_description
1 polymer ?
#
loop_
_entity_poly.entity_id
_entity_poly.type
_entity_poly.pdbx_seq_one_letter_code
_entity_poly.pdbx_strand_id
1 'polypeptide(L)'
;DPDNVAFCVLATDEEDEGDIALQIHFTLIQAFCCENDIDIVRVTDVAKLAAIVGPNEESGEPRDLHCIVITNPSEDGWKDPALETLNSFCEESRNVN
;
A
#
# COMPACT_ATOMS: atom_id res chain seq x y z
N ASP A 1 -1.62 5.41 -13.73
CA ASP A 1 -1.16 6.81 -13.80
C ASP A 1 -0.62 7.14 -12.42
N PRO A 2 0.72 7.28 -12.26
CA PRO A 2 1.33 7.49 -10.95
C PRO A 2 0.94 8.82 -10.32
N ASP A 3 0.63 9.85 -11.14
CA ASP A 3 0.22 11.17 -10.66
C ASP A 3 -1.11 11.14 -9.87
N ASN A 4 -1.91 10.09 -10.06
CA ASN A 4 -3.17 9.89 -9.34
C ASN A 4 -3.02 9.01 -8.09
N VAL A 5 -1.82 8.51 -7.78
CA VAL A 5 -1.60 7.67 -6.61
C VAL A 5 -1.25 8.54 -5.42
N ALA A 6 -1.99 8.38 -4.33
CA ALA A 6 -1.77 9.12 -3.09
C ALA A 6 -0.98 8.30 -2.06
N PHE A 7 -1.13 6.97 -2.04
CA PHE A 7 -0.48 6.10 -1.06
C PHE A 7 -0.47 4.64 -1.50
N CYS A 8 0.55 3.89 -1.07
CA CYS A 8 0.69 2.46 -1.35
C CYS A 8 0.86 1.64 -0.05
N VAL A 9 0.22 0.48 0.01
CA VAL A 9 0.35 -0.49 1.10
C VAL A 9 0.80 -1.83 0.53
N LEU A 10 1.94 -2.33 0.99
CA LEU A 10 2.38 -3.70 0.76
C LEU A 10 2.03 -4.56 1.97
N ALA A 11 1.44 -5.72 1.77
CA ALA A 11 1.00 -6.61 2.84
C ALA A 11 1.51 -8.02 2.61
N THR A 12 2.08 -8.64 3.64
CA THR A 12 2.65 -9.99 3.57
C THR A 12 2.66 -10.59 4.96
N ASP A 13 2.21 -11.83 5.08
CA ASP A 13 2.30 -12.58 6.32
C ASP A 13 3.60 -13.42 6.34
N GLU A 14 3.89 -14.08 7.46
CA GLU A 14 5.09 -14.93 7.63
C GLU A 14 5.16 -16.05 6.58
N GLU A 15 4.01 -16.53 6.09
CA GLU A 15 3.93 -17.59 5.06
C GLU A 15 4.44 -17.11 3.70
N ASP A 16 4.35 -15.80 3.43
CA ASP A 16 4.70 -15.17 2.15
C ASP A 16 6.16 -14.70 2.10
N GLU A 17 6.88 -14.69 3.22
CA GLU A 17 8.30 -14.32 3.25
C GLU A 17 9.19 -15.26 2.43
N GLY A 18 8.74 -16.51 2.25
CA GLY A 18 9.40 -17.50 1.39
C GLY A 18 9.10 -17.34 -0.10
N ASP A 19 8.11 -16.53 -0.49
CA ASP A 19 7.77 -16.32 -1.89
C ASP A 19 8.70 -15.29 -2.54
N ILE A 20 9.76 -15.79 -3.16
CA ILE A 20 10.76 -14.96 -3.84
C ILE A 20 10.12 -14.09 -4.93
N ALA A 21 9.12 -14.61 -5.66
CA ALA A 21 8.48 -13.84 -6.72
C ALA A 21 7.72 -12.66 -6.12
N LEU A 22 7.01 -12.86 -5.02
CA LEU A 22 6.31 -11.79 -4.31
C LEU A 22 7.29 -10.76 -3.75
N GLN A 23 8.38 -11.19 -3.11
CA GLN A 23 9.40 -10.28 -2.58
C GLN A 23 10.08 -9.44 -3.69
N ILE A 24 10.28 -10.02 -4.87
CA ILE A 24 10.76 -9.27 -6.05
C ILE A 24 9.72 -8.21 -6.46
N HIS A 25 8.44 -8.56 -6.55
CA HIS A 25 7.40 -7.58 -6.87
C HIS A 25 7.37 -6.45 -5.85
N PHE A 26 7.48 -6.74 -4.56
CA PHE A 26 7.51 -5.73 -3.51
C PHE A 26 8.69 -4.80 -3.65
N THR A 27 9.87 -5.35 -3.94
CA THR A 27 11.08 -4.57 -4.18
C THR A 27 10.89 -3.62 -5.38
N LEU A 28 10.31 -4.11 -6.48
CA LEU A 28 10.05 -3.30 -7.67
C LEU A 28 9.01 -2.20 -7.41
N ILE A 29 7.93 -2.52 -6.70
CA ILE A 29 6.87 -1.56 -6.36
C ILE A 29 7.40 -0.50 -5.41
N GLN A 30 8.18 -0.89 -4.40
CA GLN A 30 8.79 0.06 -3.46
C GLN A 30 9.74 1.00 -4.19
N ALA A 31 10.60 0.48 -5.08
CA ALA A 31 11.47 1.32 -5.90
C ALA A 31 10.67 2.31 -6.75
N PHE A 32 9.62 1.84 -7.42
CA PHE A 32 8.73 2.69 -8.22
C PHE A 32 8.06 3.79 -7.38
N CYS A 33 7.52 3.45 -6.20
CA CYS A 33 6.88 4.44 -5.33
C CYS A 33 7.88 5.49 -4.84
N CYS A 34 9.10 5.06 -4.46
CA CYS A 34 10.16 5.97 -4.07
C CYS A 34 10.60 6.91 -5.20
N GLU A 35 10.68 6.42 -6.44
CA GLU A 35 11.07 7.23 -7.61
C GLU A 35 10.00 8.26 -8.01
N ASN A 36 8.74 8.04 -7.62
CA ASN A 36 7.61 8.90 -7.96
C ASN A 36 7.04 9.66 -6.74
N ASP A 37 7.80 9.75 -5.63
CA ASP A 37 7.38 10.43 -4.40
C ASP A 37 6.03 9.94 -3.84
N ILE A 38 5.73 8.66 -4.02
CA ILE A 38 4.54 8.00 -3.47
C ILE A 38 4.90 7.45 -2.08
N ASP A 39 4.16 7.87 -1.05
CA ASP A 39 4.26 7.31 0.29
C ASP A 39 3.84 5.83 0.30
N ILE A 40 4.67 5.00 0.90
CA ILE A 40 4.51 3.55 0.92
C ILE A 40 4.83 2.98 2.29
N VAL A 41 4.00 2.03 2.76
CA VAL A 41 4.23 1.28 4.00
C VAL A 41 4.09 -0.22 3.77
N ARG A 42 4.81 -1.00 4.59
CA ARG A 42 4.66 -2.45 4.66
C ARG A 42 3.94 -2.83 5.94
N VAL A 43 2.92 -3.68 5.82
CA VAL A 43 2.16 -4.24 6.94
C VAL A 43 2.34 -5.76 6.96
N THR A 44 2.25 -6.35 8.15
CA THR A 44 2.56 -7.78 8.39
C THR A 44 1.34 -8.61 8.78
N ASP A 45 0.14 -8.05 8.69
CA ASP A 45 -1.10 -8.69 9.10
C ASP A 45 -2.13 -8.54 7.97
N VAL A 46 -2.02 -9.43 6.97
CA VAL A 46 -2.88 -9.42 5.77
C VAL A 46 -4.31 -9.75 6.16
N ALA A 47 -4.53 -10.62 7.15
CA ALA A 47 -5.85 -10.96 7.66
C ALA A 47 -6.59 -9.74 8.22
N LYS A 48 -5.90 -8.92 9.04
CA LYS A 48 -6.48 -7.67 9.55
C LYS A 48 -6.72 -6.66 8.44
N LEU A 49 -5.82 -6.57 7.46
CA LEU A 49 -6.00 -5.71 6.29
C LEU A 49 -7.25 -6.12 5.49
N ALA A 50 -7.43 -7.42 5.25
CA ALA A 50 -8.61 -7.97 4.57
C ALA A 50 -9.91 -7.63 5.30
N ALA A 51 -9.92 -7.70 6.64
CA ALA A 51 -11.07 -7.32 7.44
C ALA A 51 -11.43 -5.83 7.33
N ILE A 52 -10.44 -4.95 7.14
CA ILE A 52 -10.64 -3.50 6.97
C ILE A 52 -11.17 -3.18 5.57
N VAL A 53 -10.58 -3.78 4.54
CA VAL A 53 -10.93 -3.53 3.13
C VAL A 53 -12.28 -4.13 2.76
N GLY A 54 -12.72 -5.15 3.49
CA GLY A 54 -14.02 -5.79 3.32
C GLY A 54 -14.04 -6.82 2.17
N PRO A 55 -15.15 -7.57 2.07
CA PRO A 55 -15.29 -8.64 1.08
C PRO A 55 -15.29 -8.10 -0.35
N ASN A 56 -14.83 -8.94 -1.28
CA ASN A 56 -15.00 -8.69 -2.70
C ASN A 56 -16.35 -9.28 -3.14
N GLU A 57 -17.34 -8.44 -3.41
CA GLU A 57 -18.70 -8.89 -3.76
C GLU A 57 -18.79 -9.46 -5.20
N GLU A 58 -17.73 -9.31 -6.01
CA GLU A 58 -17.83 -9.42 -7.48
C GLU A 58 -17.26 -10.69 -8.13
N SER A 59 -16.31 -11.43 -7.52
CA SER A 59 -15.53 -12.41 -8.32
C SER A 59 -15.40 -13.83 -7.77
N GLY A 60 -15.78 -14.13 -6.52
CA GLY A 60 -15.69 -15.50 -5.95
C GLY A 60 -14.28 -16.09 -5.84
N GLU A 61 -13.25 -15.38 -6.31
CA GLU A 61 -11.83 -15.66 -6.15
C GLU A 61 -11.28 -15.01 -4.87
N PRO A 62 -10.31 -15.65 -4.18
CA PRO A 62 -9.64 -15.06 -3.04
C PRO A 62 -8.96 -13.75 -3.48
N ARG A 63 -9.19 -12.67 -2.72
CA ARG A 63 -8.68 -11.35 -3.03
C ARG A 63 -7.17 -11.33 -2.75
N ASP A 64 -6.38 -11.08 -3.78
CA ASP A 64 -4.95 -10.83 -3.62
C ASP A 64 -4.76 -9.43 -3.03
N LEU A 65 -4.40 -9.38 -1.74
CA LEU A 65 -4.30 -8.15 -0.95
C LEU A 65 -2.86 -7.75 -0.66
N HIS A 66 -1.91 -8.32 -1.39
CA HIS A 66 -0.49 -8.08 -1.20
C HIS A 66 -0.06 -6.66 -1.57
N CYS A 67 -0.84 -5.97 -2.40
CA CYS A 67 -0.62 -4.57 -2.77
C CYS A 67 -1.96 -3.83 -2.88
N ILE A 68 -2.08 -2.73 -2.14
CA ILE A 68 -3.24 -1.83 -2.21
C ILE A 68 -2.73 -0.44 -2.59
N VAL A 69 -3.39 0.16 -3.57
CA VAL A 69 -3.09 1.50 -4.05
C VAL A 69 -4.27 2.40 -3.76
N ILE A 70 -4.05 3.47 -3.02
CA ILE A 70 -5.03 4.51 -2.76
C ILE A 70 -4.82 5.60 -3.81
N THR A 71 -5.81 5.81 -4.66
CA THR A 71 -5.79 6.85 -5.69
C THR A 71 -6.61 8.05 -5.26
N ASN A 72 -6.20 9.24 -5.67
CA ASN A 72 -6.94 10.46 -5.42
C ASN A 72 -8.25 10.46 -6.26
N PRO A 73 -9.45 10.59 -5.66
CA PRO A 73 -10.71 10.35 -6.35
C PRO A 73 -11.15 11.51 -7.26
N SER A 74 -10.48 12.67 -7.25
CA SER A 74 -10.76 13.81 -8.14
C SER A 74 -9.76 14.98 -7.94
N GLU A 75 -9.71 15.93 -8.90
CA GLU A 75 -8.87 17.15 -8.87
C GLU A 75 -9.17 18.07 -7.67
N ASP A 76 -10.40 18.06 -7.13
CA ASP A 76 -10.75 18.72 -5.86
C ASP A 76 -10.47 17.77 -4.70
N GLY A 77 -9.21 17.81 -4.24
CA GLY A 77 -8.54 16.84 -3.40
C GLY A 77 -9.34 16.28 -2.23
N TRP A 78 -9.38 14.94 -2.18
CA TRP A 78 -9.65 14.23 -0.93
C TRP A 78 -8.52 14.55 0.05
N LYS A 79 -8.78 15.46 0.99
CA LYS A 79 -7.91 15.70 2.14
C LYS A 79 -8.43 14.88 3.31
N ASP A 80 -8.10 13.59 3.29
CA ASP A 80 -8.34 12.76 4.46
C ASP A 80 -7.28 13.07 5.53
N PRO A 81 -7.66 13.49 6.75
CA PRO A 81 -6.68 13.73 7.80
C PRO A 81 -5.92 12.46 8.21
N ALA A 82 -6.49 11.27 8.00
CA ALA A 82 -5.77 10.01 8.23
C ALA A 82 -4.65 9.83 7.20
N LEU A 83 -4.87 10.25 5.95
CA LEU A 83 -3.85 10.22 4.90
C LEU A 83 -2.70 11.20 5.21
N GLU A 84 -3.02 12.40 5.67
CA GLU A 84 -1.99 13.37 6.12
C GLU A 84 -1.14 12.82 7.29
N THR A 85 -1.78 12.07 8.20
CA THR A 85 -1.09 11.40 9.32
C THR A 85 -0.16 10.30 8.82
N LEU A 86 -0.60 9.49 7.86
CA LEU A 86 0.23 8.44 7.26
C LEU A 86 1.43 9.02 6.49
N ASN A 87 1.24 10.13 5.77
CA ASN A 87 2.32 10.81 5.06
C ASN A 87 3.35 11.38 6.04
N SER A 88 2.88 12.00 7.13
CA SER A 88 3.77 12.49 8.20
C SER A 88 4.59 11.35 8.82
N PHE A 89 3.95 10.21 9.09
CA PHE A 89 4.65 9.02 9.57
C PHE A 89 5.72 8.53 8.59
N CYS A 90 5.43 8.55 7.28
CA CYS A 90 6.41 8.17 6.25
C CYS A 90 7.59 9.16 6.20
N GLU A 91 7.33 10.46 6.30
CA GLU A 91 8.36 11.50 6.38
C GLU A 91 9.26 11.31 7.62
N GLU A 92 8.67 11.12 8.80
CA GLU A 92 9.41 10.84 10.03
C GLU A 92 10.26 9.57 9.90
N SER A 93 9.70 8.51 9.33
CA SER A 93 10.39 7.23 9.12
C SER A 93 11.59 7.35 8.17
N ARG A 94 11.52 8.21 7.16
CA ARG A 94 12.66 8.48 6.26
C ARG A 94 13.79 9.25 6.96
N ASN A 95 13.45 10.11 7.92
CA ASN A 95 14.41 10.97 8.62
C ASN A 95 15.14 10.27 9.78
N VAL A 96 14.69 9.09 10.21
CA VAL A 96 15.34 8.30 11.27
C VAL A 96 16.37 7.29 10.74
N ASN A 97 16.66 7.32 9.44
CA ASN A 97 17.63 6.44 8.77
C ASN A 97 18.80 7.27 8.20
#